data_AF-A0A7S0HL10-F1
#
_entry.id   AF-A0A7S0HL10-F1
#
_cell.length_a   1.000
_cell.length_b   1.000
_cell.length_c   1.000
_cell.angle_alpha   90.00
_cell.angle_beta   90.00
_cell.angle_gamma   90.00
#
_symmetry.space_group_name_H-M   'P 1'
#
loop_
_entity.id
_entity.type
_entity.pdbx_description
1 polymer ?
#
loop_
_entity_poly.entity_id
_entity_poly.type
_entity_poly.pdbx_seq_one_letter_code
_entity_poly.pdbx_strand_id
1 'polypeptide(L)'
;SRSHRAAVCVVRMSRNHVDRFAPDVTPMPSVAKQAGVGLMLGEEKGRDGVFVKQLVPRGSAERTGRIQIGDQIVRVGEQEVLHRNVAELRHLIIGEIGSLCEISLLDREGQTYTVQLRRGTPEFLDSLSRGEGGGEDGKAGGGSWGAPAGHVSLQEENDWLRAALRLAESHVNRSKEELRSLHVMFERQKEEADKRMAALQEHISRSDEERRLSDNRTWQAEENLRAAELKLAEASRRELVFKEESRKAYENEQMRLEYIQELKRRFEEEKRSLETELVRMHDGLRLERSKRLEEEAANATLRQELQRLSEAYKTAVHKTNEGAERIREQTEKIREIQRHNSNLTILLSEIHPRLTVLEQDVLSAARMGTFDPSNGIGGQGGGVSPPGAREEEVIMA
;
A
#
# COMPACT_ATOMS: atom_id res chain seq x y z
N SER A 1 -35.82 -10.91 -21.90
CA SER A 1 -35.83 -9.68 -21.09
C SER A 1 -34.66 -8.82 -21.53
N ARG A 2 -34.92 -7.52 -21.62
CA ARG A 2 -34.05 -6.47 -22.17
C ARG A 2 -32.76 -6.26 -21.36
N SER A 3 -31.84 -5.51 -21.99
CA SER A 3 -30.96 -4.48 -21.37
C SER A 3 -29.53 -4.96 -21.03
N HIS A 4 -28.42 -4.26 -21.29
CA HIS A 4 -28.10 -2.94 -21.84
C HIS A 4 -26.77 -3.05 -22.62
N ARG A 5 -26.67 -2.42 -23.79
CA ARG A 5 -25.39 -2.16 -24.51
C ARG A 5 -24.99 -0.72 -24.25
N ALA A 6 -23.80 -0.50 -23.68
CA ALA A 6 -23.16 0.81 -23.63
C ALA A 6 -22.45 1.07 -24.97
N ALA A 7 -22.73 2.22 -25.58
CA ALA A 7 -22.11 2.67 -26.82
C ALA A 7 -20.90 3.57 -26.50
N VAL A 8 -19.71 3.14 -26.90
CA VAL A 8 -18.52 3.98 -26.99
C VAL A 8 -18.43 4.49 -28.43
N CYS A 9 -18.52 5.80 -28.60
CA CYS A 9 -18.48 6.45 -29.91
C CYS A 9 -17.01 6.70 -30.29
N VAL A 10 -16.50 5.90 -31.24
CA VAL A 10 -15.22 6.13 -31.93
C VAL A 10 -15.54 6.89 -33.21
N VAL A 11 -15.21 8.19 -33.26
CA VAL A 11 -15.34 8.99 -34.49
C VAL A 11 -14.17 8.63 -35.41
N ARG A 12 -14.47 7.82 -36.42
CA ARG A 12 -13.61 7.49 -37.54
C ARG A 12 -13.78 8.57 -38.61
N MET A 13 -12.70 9.28 -38.93
CA MET A 13 -12.66 10.20 -40.08
C MET A 13 -12.96 9.43 -41.37
N SER A 14 -13.99 9.86 -42.10
CA SER A 14 -14.24 9.42 -43.47
C SER A 14 -14.25 10.63 -44.39
N ARG A 15 -13.36 10.57 -45.38
CA ARG A 15 -13.34 11.41 -46.58
C ARG A 15 -14.70 11.31 -47.28
N ASN A 16 -15.32 12.45 -47.59
CA ASN A 16 -16.33 12.58 -48.65
C ASN A 16 -15.99 13.88 -49.40
N HIS A 17 -15.64 13.80 -50.68
CA HIS A 17 -16.52 13.72 -51.85
C HIS A 17 -17.00 15.11 -52.27
N VAL A 18 -16.61 15.47 -53.49
CA VAL A 18 -16.67 16.80 -54.09
C VAL A 18 -17.98 16.90 -54.84
N ASP A 19 -19.00 17.53 -54.26
CA ASP A 19 -20.21 17.88 -55.00
C ASP A 19 -20.22 19.37 -55.31
N ARG A 20 -20.28 19.64 -56.61
CA ARG A 20 -20.49 20.96 -57.21
C ARG A 20 -21.91 21.40 -56.90
N PHE A 21 -22.07 22.50 -56.17
CA PHE A 21 -23.31 23.27 -56.17
C PHE A 21 -23.06 24.61 -56.85
N ALA A 22 -23.78 24.83 -57.95
CA ALA A 22 -23.91 26.12 -58.61
C ALA A 22 -24.62 27.11 -57.67
N PRO A 23 -24.30 28.42 -57.72
CA PRO A 23 -25.03 29.42 -56.98
C PRO A 23 -26.39 29.67 -57.64
N ASP A 24 -27.46 29.36 -56.92
CA ASP A 24 -28.82 29.77 -57.24
C ASP A 24 -28.97 31.27 -56.92
N VAL A 25 -29.14 32.09 -57.96
CA VAL A 25 -29.31 33.54 -57.87
C VAL A 25 -30.77 33.82 -57.52
N THR A 26 -31.07 33.90 -56.24
CA THR A 26 -32.31 34.52 -55.77
C THR A 26 -32.11 36.04 -55.69
N PRO A 27 -33.04 36.88 -56.20
CA PRO A 27 -32.93 38.32 -56.06
C PRO A 27 -33.07 38.72 -54.58
N MET A 28 -32.13 39.53 -54.10
CA MET A 28 -32.08 40.01 -52.73
C MET A 28 -33.35 40.80 -52.36
N PRO A 29 -33.98 40.56 -51.20
CA PRO A 29 -34.93 41.51 -50.65
C PRO A 29 -34.17 42.78 -50.26
N SER A 30 -34.71 43.93 -50.63
CA SER A 30 -34.29 45.27 -50.24
C SER A 30 -33.82 45.32 -48.79
N VAL A 31 -32.64 45.91 -48.55
CA VAL A 31 -32.06 46.12 -47.21
C VAL A 31 -33.11 46.71 -46.27
N ALA A 32 -33.73 45.86 -45.44
CA ALA A 32 -34.66 46.28 -44.42
C ALA A 32 -33.88 47.12 -43.42
N LYS A 33 -34.00 48.45 -43.52
CA LYS A 33 -33.40 49.35 -42.53
C LYS A 33 -34.09 49.06 -41.19
N GLN A 34 -33.38 48.45 -40.26
CA GLN A 34 -33.85 48.20 -38.89
C GLN A 34 -33.59 49.43 -38.02
N ALA A 35 -34.52 49.78 -37.13
CA ALA A 35 -34.31 50.81 -36.12
C ALA A 35 -35.00 50.46 -34.80
N GLY A 36 -34.49 51.05 -33.72
CA GLY A 36 -35.11 51.00 -32.40
C GLY A 36 -36.06 52.17 -32.15
N VAL A 37 -36.56 52.26 -30.91
CA VAL A 37 -37.49 53.30 -30.44
C VAL A 37 -36.81 54.47 -29.70
N GLY A 38 -35.48 54.47 -29.61
CA GLY A 38 -34.69 55.54 -28.99
C GLY A 38 -34.55 55.44 -27.45
N LEU A 39 -34.47 54.23 -26.90
CA LEU A 39 -34.24 53.97 -25.48
C LEU A 39 -32.85 53.38 -25.24
N MET A 40 -32.13 53.87 -24.23
CA MET A 40 -30.94 53.21 -23.71
C MET A 40 -31.30 52.45 -22.44
N LEU A 41 -31.17 51.13 -22.50
CA LEU A 41 -31.52 50.21 -21.43
C LEU A 41 -30.30 49.87 -20.58
N GLY A 42 -30.50 49.74 -19.27
CA GLY A 42 -29.50 49.28 -18.33
C GLY A 42 -30.07 48.31 -17.30
N GLU A 43 -29.22 47.43 -16.81
CA GLU A 43 -29.48 46.58 -15.66
C GLU A 43 -28.85 47.24 -14.43
N GLU A 44 -29.59 47.36 -13.34
CA GLU A 44 -29.08 47.90 -12.07
C GLU A 44 -28.71 46.73 -11.15
N LYS A 45 -27.47 46.73 -10.63
CA LYS A 45 -27.01 45.66 -9.74
C LYS A 45 -27.82 45.66 -8.44
N GLY A 46 -28.70 44.67 -8.29
CA GLY A 46 -29.54 44.49 -7.09
C GLY A 46 -31.04 44.74 -7.28
N ARG A 47 -31.49 45.06 -8.50
CA ARG A 47 -32.91 45.08 -8.87
C ARG A 47 -33.14 44.15 -10.05
N ASP A 48 -34.09 43.23 -9.92
CA ASP A 48 -34.48 42.34 -11.01
C ASP A 48 -35.33 43.12 -12.02
N GLY A 49 -34.78 43.36 -13.21
CA GLY A 49 -35.47 44.01 -14.30
C GLY A 49 -34.59 44.93 -15.16
N VAL A 50 -35.17 45.38 -16.26
CA VAL A 50 -34.52 46.30 -17.21
C VAL A 50 -35.10 47.71 -17.04
N PHE A 51 -34.22 48.68 -16.82
CA PHE A 51 -34.59 50.07 -16.55
C PHE A 51 -34.15 50.99 -17.68
N VAL A 52 -34.91 52.06 -17.90
CA VAL A 52 -34.55 53.13 -18.84
C VAL A 52 -33.43 53.97 -18.21
N LYS A 53 -32.21 53.87 -18.75
CA LYS A 53 -31.04 54.61 -18.27
C LYS A 53 -30.94 55.99 -18.91
N GLN A 54 -31.27 56.10 -20.19
CA GLN A 54 -31.20 57.35 -20.94
C GLN A 54 -32.17 57.32 -22.14
N LEU A 55 -32.68 58.48 -22.51
CA LEU A 55 -33.48 58.69 -23.71
C LEU A 55 -32.59 59.24 -24.84
N VAL A 56 -32.78 58.74 -26.07
CA VAL A 56 -32.06 59.24 -27.24
C VAL A 56 -32.69 60.56 -27.68
N PRO A 57 -31.90 61.65 -27.81
CA PRO A 57 -32.43 62.94 -28.21
C PRO A 57 -33.07 62.85 -29.60
N ARG A 58 -34.26 63.47 -29.74
CA ARG A 58 -35.11 63.49 -30.94
C ARG A 58 -35.64 62.10 -31.34
N GLY A 59 -35.46 61.07 -30.51
CA GLY A 59 -36.00 59.73 -30.69
C GLY A 59 -37.49 59.61 -30.34
N SER A 60 -38.12 58.48 -30.71
CA SER A 60 -39.57 58.29 -30.49
C SER A 60 -39.96 58.28 -29.02
N ALA A 61 -39.10 57.73 -28.15
CA ALA A 61 -39.34 57.70 -26.71
C ALA A 61 -39.35 59.11 -26.07
N GLU A 62 -38.39 59.96 -26.45
CA GLU A 62 -38.31 61.34 -25.94
C GLU A 62 -39.48 62.20 -26.45
N ARG A 63 -39.86 62.07 -27.74
CA ARG A 63 -41.01 62.80 -28.32
C ARG A 63 -42.35 62.48 -27.68
N THR A 64 -42.50 61.26 -27.15
CA THR A 64 -43.72 60.86 -26.46
C THR A 64 -43.84 61.57 -25.11
N GLY A 65 -42.72 61.96 -24.48
CA GLY A 65 -42.67 62.72 -23.23
C GLY A 65 -43.20 61.98 -21.99
N ARG A 66 -43.81 60.81 -22.17
CA ARG A 66 -44.39 59.99 -21.09
C ARG A 66 -43.39 59.07 -20.41
N ILE A 67 -42.31 58.70 -21.11
CA ILE A 67 -41.27 57.83 -20.56
C ILE A 67 -40.22 58.69 -19.88
N GLN A 68 -39.87 58.34 -18.64
CA GLN A 68 -38.82 58.99 -17.88
C GLN A 68 -37.65 58.06 -17.62
N ILE A 69 -36.50 58.65 -17.28
CA ILE A 69 -35.32 57.90 -16.85
C ILE A 69 -35.64 57.25 -15.50
N GLY A 70 -35.39 55.95 -15.37
CA GLY A 70 -35.66 55.16 -14.17
C GLY A 70 -36.91 54.28 -14.27
N ASP A 71 -37.70 54.40 -15.34
CA ASP A 71 -38.89 53.56 -15.54
C ASP A 71 -38.48 52.11 -15.86
N GLN A 72 -39.21 51.14 -15.32
CA GLN A 72 -38.94 49.71 -15.52
C GLN A 72 -39.78 49.18 -16.67
N ILE A 73 -39.15 48.44 -17.60
CA ILE A 73 -39.87 47.82 -18.70
C ILE A 73 -40.47 46.49 -18.24
N VAL A 74 -41.79 46.39 -18.34
CA VAL A 74 -42.59 45.23 -17.92
C VAL A 74 -42.93 44.35 -19.13
N ARG A 75 -43.35 44.97 -20.24
CA ARG A 75 -43.82 44.27 -21.46
C ARG A 75 -43.38 45.01 -22.73
N VAL A 76 -42.98 44.28 -23.76
CA VAL A 76 -42.69 44.82 -25.10
C VAL A 76 -43.48 44.03 -26.15
N GLY A 77 -44.36 44.73 -26.87
CA GLY A 77 -45.34 44.12 -27.77
C GLY A 77 -46.17 43.11 -27.01
N GLU A 78 -46.20 41.87 -27.51
CA GLU A 78 -46.94 40.76 -26.91
C GLU A 78 -46.14 39.95 -25.88
N GLN A 79 -44.88 40.33 -25.60
CA GLN A 79 -43.99 39.56 -24.72
C GLN A 79 -43.74 40.27 -23.39
N GLU A 80 -43.94 39.54 -22.29
CA GLU A 80 -43.55 39.96 -20.94
C GLU A 80 -42.04 39.76 -20.72
N VAL A 81 -41.38 40.76 -20.13
CA VAL A 81 -39.91 40.88 -20.07
C VAL A 81 -39.41 40.93 -18.62
N LEU A 82 -40.28 40.67 -17.64
CA LEU A 82 -40.02 40.91 -16.21
C LEU A 82 -38.81 40.17 -15.61
N HIS A 83 -38.21 39.20 -16.32
CA HIS A 83 -37.01 38.48 -15.89
C HIS A 83 -36.03 38.19 -17.04
N ARG A 84 -36.06 38.98 -18.14
CA ARG A 84 -35.18 38.76 -19.30
C ARG A 84 -34.00 39.72 -19.31
N ASN A 85 -32.88 39.27 -19.87
CA ASN A 85 -31.67 40.07 -20.03
C ASN A 85 -31.88 41.20 -21.05
N VAL A 86 -31.18 42.33 -20.89
CA VAL A 86 -31.15 43.44 -21.85
C VAL A 86 -30.86 42.99 -23.28
N ALA A 87 -30.02 41.96 -23.48
CA ALA A 87 -29.70 41.44 -24.80
C ALA A 87 -30.94 40.90 -25.53
N GLU A 88 -31.81 40.16 -24.85
CA GLU A 88 -33.04 39.62 -25.45
C GLU A 88 -34.05 40.75 -25.71
N LEU A 89 -34.17 41.70 -24.78
CA LEU A 89 -35.08 42.83 -24.91
C LEU A 89 -34.73 43.76 -26.08
N ARG A 90 -33.43 43.95 -26.36
CA ARG A 90 -32.96 44.74 -27.50
C ARG A 90 -33.48 44.21 -28.84
N HIS A 91 -33.55 42.89 -29.01
CA HIS A 91 -34.04 42.28 -30.26
C HIS A 91 -35.56 42.45 -30.46
N LEU A 92 -36.32 42.62 -29.38
CA LEU A 92 -37.78 42.86 -29.45
C LEU A 92 -38.11 44.33 -29.76
N ILE A 93 -37.25 45.24 -29.30
CA ILE A 93 -37.42 46.69 -29.47
C ILE A 93 -36.94 47.14 -30.87
N ILE A 94 -35.88 46.53 -31.39
CA ILE A 94 -35.37 46.80 -32.73
C ILE A 94 -36.21 46.05 -33.75
N GLY A 95 -36.70 46.75 -34.78
CA GLY A 95 -37.53 46.17 -35.82
C GLY A 95 -37.52 47.04 -37.07
N GLU A 96 -38.42 46.76 -38.01
CA GLU A 96 -38.53 47.50 -39.27
C GLU A 96 -38.81 49.00 -39.01
N ILE A 97 -38.08 49.88 -39.68
CA ILE A 97 -38.34 51.33 -39.62
C ILE A 97 -39.79 51.62 -40.02
N GLY A 98 -40.46 52.45 -39.22
CA GLY A 98 -41.85 52.84 -39.42
C GLY A 98 -42.85 51.97 -38.66
N SER A 99 -42.47 50.78 -38.18
CA SER A 99 -43.36 49.93 -37.37
C SER A 99 -43.63 50.53 -35.99
N LEU A 100 -44.82 50.24 -35.43
CA LEU A 100 -45.20 50.65 -34.08
C LEU A 100 -44.87 49.53 -33.09
N CYS A 101 -44.33 49.92 -31.94
CA CYS A 101 -44.01 49.02 -30.84
C CYS A 101 -44.73 49.53 -29.59
N GLU A 102 -45.58 48.69 -29.02
CA GLU A 102 -46.24 48.95 -27.75
C GLU A 102 -45.32 48.51 -26.60
N ILE A 103 -45.07 49.39 -25.64
CA ILE A 103 -44.24 49.09 -24.47
C ILE A 103 -45.03 49.46 -23.22
N SER A 104 -45.15 48.51 -22.29
CA SER A 104 -45.71 48.75 -20.96
C SER A 104 -44.57 48.93 -19.97
N LEU A 105 -44.55 50.10 -19.30
CA LEU A 105 -43.55 50.47 -18.30
C LEU A 105 -44.21 50.65 -16.94
N LEU A 106 -43.41 50.50 -15.90
CA LEU A 106 -43.74 50.83 -14.51
C LEU A 106 -43.06 52.15 -14.15
N ASP A 107 -43.85 53.13 -13.74
CA ASP A 107 -43.34 54.40 -13.20
C ASP A 107 -42.73 54.19 -11.79
N ARG A 108 -42.00 55.19 -11.29
CA ARG A 108 -41.41 55.25 -9.94
C ARG A 108 -42.43 55.07 -8.83
N GLU A 109 -43.69 55.41 -9.07
CA GLU A 109 -44.82 55.23 -8.14
C GLU A 109 -45.42 53.82 -8.18
N GLY A 110 -44.91 52.92 -9.03
CA GLY A 110 -45.40 51.55 -9.16
C GLY A 110 -46.68 51.40 -10.00
N GLN A 111 -47.02 52.41 -10.79
CA GLN A 111 -48.16 52.37 -11.72
C GLN A 111 -47.71 51.90 -13.10
N THR A 112 -48.38 50.91 -13.66
CA THR A 112 -48.10 50.40 -15.01
C THR A 112 -48.84 51.24 -16.04
N TYR A 113 -48.11 51.79 -17.02
CA TYR A 113 -48.67 52.53 -18.14
C TYR A 113 -48.11 52.02 -19.47
N THR A 114 -48.91 52.11 -20.52
CA THR A 114 -48.54 51.59 -21.86
C THR A 114 -48.42 52.73 -22.86
N VAL A 115 -47.37 52.68 -23.68
CA VAL A 115 -47.07 53.68 -24.71
C VAL A 115 -46.79 53.00 -26.04
N GLN A 116 -47.26 53.61 -27.13
CA GLN A 116 -46.97 53.16 -28.49
C GLN A 116 -45.89 54.07 -29.09
N LEU A 117 -44.74 53.48 -29.42
CA LEU A 117 -43.59 54.17 -29.98
C LEU A 117 -43.37 53.75 -31.43
N ARG A 118 -42.89 54.68 -32.27
CA ARG A 118 -42.55 54.38 -33.66
C ARG A 118 -41.07 54.07 -33.78
N ARG A 119 -40.74 52.93 -34.40
CA ARG A 119 -39.35 52.55 -34.69
C ARG A 119 -38.80 53.41 -35.82
N GLY A 120 -37.66 54.06 -35.63
CA GLY A 120 -37.10 54.96 -36.64
C GLY A 120 -35.86 55.71 -36.18
N THR A 121 -35.02 56.12 -37.12
CA THR A 121 -33.93 57.06 -36.81
C THR A 121 -34.49 58.47 -36.59
N PRO A 122 -33.79 59.36 -35.86
CA PRO A 122 -34.25 60.73 -35.64
C PRO A 122 -34.57 61.49 -36.93
N GLU A 123 -33.82 61.25 -38.01
CA GLU A 123 -34.02 61.85 -39.33
C GLU A 123 -35.32 61.36 -39.98
N PHE A 124 -35.64 60.07 -39.83
CA PHE A 124 -36.89 59.48 -40.32
C PHE A 124 -38.10 60.08 -39.58
N LEU A 125 -38.02 60.21 -38.26
CA LEU A 125 -39.11 60.78 -37.44
C LEU A 125 -39.32 62.28 -37.72
N ASP A 126 -38.24 63.03 -37.95
CA ASP A 126 -38.32 64.43 -38.40
C ASP A 126 -38.98 64.55 -39.77
N SER A 127 -38.69 63.65 -40.71
CA SER A 127 -39.32 63.64 -42.03
C SER A 127 -40.83 63.37 -41.96
N LEU A 128 -41.28 62.51 -41.04
CA LEU A 128 -42.70 62.26 -40.78
C LEU A 128 -43.39 63.49 -40.17
N SER A 129 -42.71 64.17 -39.25
CA SER A 129 -43.23 65.37 -38.57
C SER A 129 -43.26 66.58 -39.50
N ARG A 130 -42.38 66.63 -40.51
CA ARG A 130 -42.35 67.65 -41.58
C ARG A 130 -43.37 67.39 -42.69
N GLY A 131 -44.07 66.25 -42.69
CA GLY A 131 -45.08 65.88 -43.69
C GLY A 131 -46.43 66.59 -43.54
N GLU A 132 -46.66 67.31 -42.44
CA GLU A 132 -47.84 68.16 -42.23
C GLU A 132 -47.41 69.63 -42.06
N GLY A 133 -47.15 70.31 -43.17
CA GLY A 133 -46.98 71.78 -43.21
C GLY A 133 -45.90 72.27 -44.18
N GLY A 134 -46.36 72.92 -45.27
CA GLY A 134 -45.53 73.74 -46.18
C GLY A 134 -44.73 72.91 -47.19
N GLY A 135 -44.93 73.02 -48.51
CA GLY A 135 -45.27 74.23 -49.25
C GLY A 135 -44.05 75.14 -49.31
N GLU A 136 -43.32 75.06 -50.42
CA GLU A 136 -42.35 76.04 -50.94
C GLU A 136 -41.01 76.20 -50.19
N ASP A 137 -39.91 75.81 -50.86
CA ASP A 137 -38.88 76.74 -51.33
C ASP A 137 -37.56 76.01 -51.65
N GLY A 138 -37.33 75.79 -52.95
CA GLY A 138 -36.10 75.28 -53.53
C GLY A 138 -35.79 76.06 -54.82
N LYS A 139 -35.82 77.38 -54.71
CA LYS A 139 -35.51 78.36 -55.76
C LYS A 139 -33.99 78.38 -55.98
N ALA A 140 -33.53 77.81 -57.10
CA ALA A 140 -32.18 78.01 -57.61
C ALA A 140 -32.23 78.30 -59.12
N GLY A 141 -32.12 79.59 -59.46
CA GLY A 141 -31.38 80.02 -60.65
C GLY A 141 -32.09 80.06 -62.00
N GLY A 142 -33.41 80.28 -62.07
CA GLY A 142 -34.05 80.71 -63.31
C GLY A 142 -33.75 82.19 -63.59
N GLY A 143 -32.62 82.46 -64.25
CA GLY A 143 -32.30 83.79 -64.76
C GLY A 143 -33.32 84.22 -65.82
N SER A 144 -34.25 85.09 -65.43
CA SER A 144 -35.08 85.88 -66.33
C SER A 144 -34.18 86.76 -67.18
N TRP A 145 -34.00 86.40 -68.45
CA TRP A 145 -33.55 87.34 -69.47
C TRP A 145 -34.81 87.98 -70.03
N GLY A 146 -35.08 89.20 -69.61
CA GLY A 146 -36.11 90.03 -70.24
C GLY A 146 -35.78 90.16 -71.73
N ALA A 147 -36.66 89.64 -72.58
CA ALA A 147 -36.62 89.91 -74.00
C ALA A 147 -36.86 91.42 -74.20
N PRO A 148 -35.99 92.15 -74.92
CA PRO A 148 -36.29 93.53 -75.30
C PRO A 148 -37.43 93.53 -76.33
N ALA A 149 -38.59 94.04 -75.90
CA ALA A 149 -39.68 94.39 -76.79
C ALA A 149 -39.31 95.68 -77.54
N GLY A 150 -38.80 95.51 -78.76
CA GLY A 150 -38.48 96.56 -79.70
C GLY A 150 -37.73 95.90 -80.85
N HIS A 151 -38.07 96.18 -82.10
CA HIS A 151 -37.54 95.47 -83.28
C HIS A 151 -36.00 95.47 -83.28
N VAL A 152 -35.43 94.39 -82.75
CA VAL A 152 -33.99 94.12 -82.69
C VAL A 152 -33.62 93.53 -84.05
N SER A 153 -32.55 94.03 -84.66
CA SER A 153 -32.04 93.46 -85.91
C SER A 153 -31.62 92.01 -85.66
N LEU A 154 -31.88 91.09 -86.60
CA LEU A 154 -31.44 89.68 -86.55
C LEU A 154 -29.96 89.53 -86.16
N GLN A 155 -29.13 90.55 -86.40
CA GLN A 155 -27.74 90.62 -85.98
C GLN A 155 -27.54 90.67 -84.47
N GLU A 156 -28.29 91.52 -83.75
CA GLU A 156 -28.11 91.73 -82.30
C GLU A 156 -28.61 90.51 -81.49
N GLU A 157 -29.66 89.84 -81.97
CA GLU A 157 -30.11 88.56 -81.40
C GLU A 157 -29.10 87.44 -81.66
N ASN A 158 -28.49 87.39 -82.85
CA ASN A 158 -27.38 86.47 -83.14
C ASN A 158 -26.15 86.75 -82.27
N ASP A 159 -25.85 88.02 -81.99
CA ASP A 159 -24.72 88.40 -81.13
C ASP A 159 -24.95 88.04 -79.66
N TRP A 160 -26.18 88.19 -79.15
CA TRP A 160 -26.55 87.72 -77.82
C TRP A 160 -26.50 86.19 -77.72
N LEU A 161 -27.03 85.45 -78.70
CA LEU A 161 -26.96 83.98 -78.74
C LEU A 161 -25.50 83.48 -78.81
N ARG A 162 -24.64 84.15 -79.58
CA ARG A 162 -23.19 83.85 -79.61
C ARG A 162 -22.52 84.13 -78.28
N ALA A 163 -22.89 85.20 -77.58
CA ALA A 163 -22.37 85.51 -76.25
C ALA A 163 -22.84 84.49 -75.19
N ALA A 164 -24.12 84.10 -75.23
CA ALA A 164 -24.69 83.07 -74.36
C ALA A 164 -24.04 81.70 -74.60
N LEU A 165 -23.79 81.33 -75.86
CA LEU A 165 -23.07 80.10 -76.22
C LEU A 165 -21.63 80.12 -75.69
N ARG A 166 -20.90 81.24 -75.84
CA ARG A 166 -19.55 81.39 -75.28
C ARG A 166 -19.54 81.25 -73.75
N LEU A 167 -20.54 81.81 -73.06
CA LEU A 167 -20.66 81.66 -71.61
C LEU A 167 -20.96 80.20 -71.23
N ALA A 168 -21.87 79.53 -71.93
CA ALA A 168 -22.17 78.11 -71.72
C ALA A 168 -20.95 77.22 -72.00
N GLU A 169 -20.22 77.45 -73.09
CA GLU A 169 -18.96 76.79 -73.40
C GLU A 169 -17.90 77.01 -72.29
N SER A 170 -17.81 78.24 -71.77
CA SER A 170 -16.90 78.53 -70.64
C SER A 170 -17.30 77.80 -69.34
N HIS A 171 -18.60 77.61 -69.11
CA HIS A 171 -19.11 76.84 -67.97
C HIS A 171 -18.82 75.35 -68.14
N VAL A 172 -19.10 74.80 -69.32
CA VAL A 172 -18.80 73.40 -69.64
C VAL A 172 -17.30 73.12 -69.53
N ASN A 173 -16.45 74.03 -70.00
CA ASN A 173 -15.00 73.87 -69.89
C ASN A 173 -14.52 73.93 -68.43
N ARG A 174 -15.04 74.86 -67.62
CA ARG A 174 -14.74 74.91 -66.18
C ARG A 174 -15.18 73.64 -65.45
N SER A 175 -16.39 73.16 -65.67
CA SER A 175 -16.86 71.90 -65.07
C SER A 175 -16.05 70.69 -65.55
N LYS A 176 -15.62 70.68 -66.82
CA LYS A 176 -14.74 69.62 -67.36
C LYS A 176 -13.37 69.65 -66.71
N GLU A 177 -12.81 70.83 -66.44
CA GLU A 177 -11.55 71.01 -65.72
C GLU A 177 -11.67 70.58 -64.26
N GLU A 178 -12.75 70.95 -63.57
CA GLU A 178 -13.05 70.50 -62.21
C GLU A 178 -13.16 68.97 -62.13
N LEU A 179 -13.87 68.33 -63.07
CA LEU A 179 -13.96 66.87 -63.14
C LEU A 179 -12.61 66.20 -63.42
N ARG A 180 -11.77 66.80 -64.27
CA ARG A 180 -10.40 66.31 -64.51
C ARG A 180 -9.56 66.40 -63.24
N SER A 181 -9.62 67.52 -62.53
CA SER A 181 -8.91 67.71 -61.26
C SER A 181 -9.40 66.72 -60.19
N LEU A 182 -10.71 66.51 -60.06
CA LEU A 182 -11.29 65.53 -59.14
C LEU A 182 -10.89 64.10 -59.52
N HIS A 183 -10.86 63.75 -60.80
CA HIS A 183 -10.41 62.44 -61.26
C HIS A 183 -8.94 62.18 -60.89
N VAL A 184 -8.05 63.16 -61.10
CA VAL A 184 -6.65 63.05 -60.69
C VAL A 184 -6.51 62.89 -59.18
N MET A 185 -7.31 63.62 -58.39
CA MET A 185 -7.34 63.48 -56.93
C MET A 185 -7.85 62.11 -56.49
N PHE A 186 -8.88 61.57 -57.14
CA PHE A 186 -9.44 60.26 -56.84
C PHE A 186 -8.46 59.13 -57.19
N GLU A 187 -7.81 59.17 -58.35
CA GLU A 187 -6.78 58.18 -58.71
C GLU A 187 -5.60 58.23 -57.73
N ARG A 188 -5.17 59.43 -57.34
CA ARG A 188 -4.14 59.56 -56.29
C ARG A 188 -4.57 58.95 -54.96
N GLN A 189 -5.81 59.20 -54.51
CA GLN A 189 -6.33 58.62 -53.27
C GLN A 189 -6.50 57.10 -53.36
N LYS A 190 -6.90 56.59 -54.52
CA LYS A 190 -7.00 55.15 -54.79
C LYS A 190 -5.62 54.49 -54.74
N GLU A 191 -4.61 55.06 -55.39
CA GLU A 191 -3.24 54.57 -55.30
C GLU A 191 -2.71 54.60 -53.86
N GLU A 192 -3.01 55.64 -53.09
CA GLU A 192 -2.66 55.72 -51.67
C GLU A 192 -3.38 54.65 -50.85
N ALA A 193 -4.65 54.36 -51.15
CA ALA A 193 -5.41 53.29 -50.50
C ALA A 193 -4.86 51.90 -50.84
N ASP A 194 -4.54 51.65 -52.11
CA ASP A 194 -3.95 50.39 -52.58
C ASP A 194 -2.58 50.15 -51.93
N LYS A 195 -1.74 51.20 -51.83
CA LYS A 195 -0.47 51.15 -51.11
C LYS A 195 -0.66 50.86 -49.61
N ARG A 196 -1.66 51.46 -48.97
CA ARG A 196 -2.01 51.18 -47.56
C ARG A 196 -2.46 49.73 -47.37
N MET A 197 -3.31 49.22 -48.26
CA MET A 197 -3.78 47.84 -48.22
C MET A 197 -2.63 46.84 -48.43
N ALA A 198 -1.74 47.10 -49.38
CA ALA A 198 -0.55 46.27 -49.60
C ALA A 198 0.37 46.25 -48.38
N ALA A 199 0.63 47.41 -47.76
CA ALA A 199 1.44 47.50 -46.54
C ALA A 199 0.80 46.74 -45.35
N LEU A 200 -0.53 46.81 -45.21
CA LEU A 200 -1.26 46.05 -44.19
C LEU A 200 -1.20 44.54 -44.44
N GLN A 201 -1.35 44.10 -45.69
CA GLN A 201 -1.23 42.69 -46.06
C GLN A 201 0.17 42.14 -45.77
N GLU A 202 1.22 42.92 -46.06
CA GLU A 202 2.59 42.55 -45.74
C GLU A 202 2.81 42.45 -44.22
N HIS A 203 2.29 43.41 -43.45
CA HIS A 203 2.36 43.36 -41.99
C HIS A 203 1.65 42.13 -41.41
N ILE A 204 0.45 41.80 -41.89
CA ILE A 204 -0.28 40.58 -41.49
C ILE A 204 0.55 39.34 -41.83
N SER A 205 1.12 39.28 -43.04
CA SER A 205 1.92 38.13 -43.49
C SER A 205 3.17 37.94 -42.62
N ARG A 206 3.87 39.03 -42.28
CA ARG A 206 5.02 38.98 -41.35
C ARG A 206 4.60 38.54 -39.95
N SER A 207 3.50 39.08 -39.43
CA SER A 207 2.97 38.70 -38.12
C SER A 207 2.54 37.24 -38.06
N ASP A 208 1.95 36.71 -39.13
CA ASP A 208 1.55 35.30 -39.21
C ASP A 208 2.78 34.39 -39.31
N GLU A 209 3.83 34.81 -40.01
CA GLU A 209 5.09 34.06 -40.06
C GLU A 209 5.78 34.00 -38.69
N GLU A 210 5.82 35.11 -37.96
CA GLU A 210 6.33 35.15 -36.59
C GLU A 210 5.53 34.23 -35.66
N ARG A 211 4.19 34.23 -35.78
CA ARG A 211 3.32 33.31 -35.04
C ARG A 211 3.64 31.86 -35.37
N ARG A 212 3.78 31.50 -36.66
CA ARG A 212 4.16 30.13 -37.08
C ARG A 212 5.50 29.70 -36.50
N LEU A 213 6.49 30.59 -36.53
CA LEU A 213 7.82 30.30 -35.95
C LEU A 213 7.74 30.13 -34.43
N SER A 214 6.93 30.95 -33.75
CA SER A 214 6.66 30.81 -32.32
C SER A 214 5.97 29.48 -32.01
N ASP A 215 4.91 29.14 -32.75
CA ASP A 215 4.15 27.89 -32.58
C ASP A 215 5.01 26.65 -32.85
N ASN A 216 5.93 26.72 -33.82
CA ASN A 216 6.88 25.64 -34.06
C ASN A 216 7.85 25.47 -32.89
N ARG A 217 8.36 26.58 -32.33
CA ARG A 217 9.24 26.54 -31.14
C ARG A 217 8.53 25.97 -29.92
N THR A 218 7.29 26.37 -29.66
CA THR A 218 6.51 25.84 -28.53
C THR A 218 6.21 24.36 -28.74
N TRP A 219 5.83 23.96 -29.96
CA TRP A 219 5.60 22.56 -30.31
C TRP A 219 6.85 21.69 -30.08
N GLN A 220 8.03 22.14 -30.53
CA GLN A 220 9.30 21.46 -30.29
C GLN A 220 9.64 21.39 -28.79
N ALA A 221 9.40 22.46 -28.04
CA ALA A 221 9.62 22.48 -26.59
C ALA A 221 8.71 21.49 -25.86
N GLU A 222 7.43 21.41 -26.24
CA GLU A 222 6.47 20.45 -25.70
C GLU A 222 6.86 19.00 -26.03
N GLU A 223 7.32 18.74 -27.26
CA GLU A 223 7.79 17.42 -27.65
C GLU A 223 9.01 16.98 -26.84
N ASN A 224 9.99 17.89 -26.66
CA ASN A 224 11.16 17.66 -25.82
C ASN A 224 10.77 17.42 -24.36
N LEU A 225 9.80 18.18 -23.83
CA LEU A 225 9.28 18.00 -22.48
C LEU A 225 8.64 16.61 -22.32
N ARG A 226 7.77 16.20 -23.25
CA ARG A 226 7.15 14.86 -23.24
C ARG A 226 8.20 13.74 -23.29
N ALA A 227 9.24 13.91 -24.12
CA ALA A 227 10.34 12.95 -24.20
C ALA A 227 11.13 12.88 -22.88
N ALA A 228 11.34 14.01 -22.20
CA ALA A 228 11.99 14.07 -20.89
C ALA A 228 11.14 13.43 -19.79
N GLU A 229 9.83 13.67 -19.78
CA GLU A 229 8.88 13.06 -18.85
C GLU A 229 8.84 11.53 -19.01
N LEU A 230 8.85 11.02 -20.24
CA LEU A 230 8.91 9.59 -20.50
C LEU A 230 10.21 8.98 -19.94
N LYS A 231 11.36 9.63 -20.18
CA LYS A 231 12.66 9.19 -19.64
C LYS A 231 12.68 9.23 -18.12
N LEU A 232 12.09 10.25 -17.50
CA LEU A 232 11.97 10.36 -16.04
C LEU A 232 11.08 9.25 -15.47
N ALA A 233 9.96 8.95 -16.12
CA ALA A 233 9.08 7.86 -15.73
C ALA A 233 9.76 6.49 -15.85
N GLU A 234 10.52 6.26 -16.93
CA GLU A 234 11.34 5.05 -17.08
C GLU A 234 12.42 4.94 -16.00
N ALA A 235 13.15 6.02 -15.72
CA ALA A 235 14.15 6.06 -14.66
C ALA A 235 13.53 5.76 -13.29
N SER A 236 12.37 6.36 -12.98
CA SER A 236 11.64 6.13 -11.73
C SER A 236 11.18 4.66 -11.60
N ARG A 237 10.72 4.04 -12.70
CA ARG A 237 10.38 2.61 -12.71
C ARG A 237 11.61 1.73 -12.46
N ARG A 238 12.75 2.04 -13.11
CA ARG A 238 14.01 1.32 -12.88
C ARG A 238 14.47 1.44 -11.42
N GLU A 239 14.34 2.62 -10.82
CA GLU A 239 14.67 2.83 -9.41
C GLU A 239 13.76 2.02 -8.48
N LEU A 240 12.46 1.95 -8.77
CA LEU A 240 11.52 1.16 -7.98
C LEU A 240 11.83 -0.33 -8.05
N VAL A 241 12.11 -0.86 -9.24
CA VAL A 241 12.54 -2.26 -9.42
C VAL A 241 13.82 -2.52 -8.64
N PHE A 242 14.81 -1.64 -8.75
CA PHE A 242 16.07 -1.77 -8.01
C PHE A 242 15.87 -1.74 -6.49
N LYS A 243 14.98 -0.88 -5.98
CA LYS A 243 14.61 -0.82 -4.57
C LYS A 243 13.91 -2.10 -4.11
N GLU A 244 13.00 -2.66 -4.90
CA GLU A 244 12.33 -3.92 -4.59
C GLU A 244 13.30 -5.10 -4.60
N GLU A 245 14.21 -5.17 -5.58
CA GLU A 245 15.26 -6.19 -5.64
C GLU A 245 16.21 -6.09 -4.43
N SER A 246 16.61 -4.87 -4.08
CA SER A 246 17.44 -4.61 -2.89
C SER A 246 16.72 -5.04 -1.61
N ARG A 247 15.41 -4.75 -1.49
CA ARG A 247 14.59 -5.20 -0.35
C ARG A 247 14.52 -6.72 -0.28
N LYS A 248 14.23 -7.40 -1.40
CA LYS A 248 14.20 -8.87 -1.46
C LYS A 248 15.54 -9.48 -1.12
N ALA A 249 16.64 -8.87 -1.56
CA ALA A 249 17.99 -9.32 -1.23
C ALA A 249 18.25 -9.22 0.29
N TYR A 250 17.82 -8.11 0.91
CA TYR A 250 17.92 -7.92 2.36
C TYR A 250 17.07 -8.93 3.14
N GLU A 251 15.82 -9.14 2.73
CA GLU A 251 14.92 -10.14 3.33
C GLU A 251 15.51 -11.56 3.22
N ASN A 252 16.04 -11.93 2.05
CA ASN A 252 16.68 -13.23 1.85
C ASN A 252 17.92 -13.39 2.75
N GLU A 253 18.71 -12.34 2.93
CA GLU A 253 19.88 -12.39 3.82
C GLU A 253 19.46 -12.48 5.29
N GLN A 254 18.39 -11.79 5.71
CA GLN A 254 17.83 -11.97 7.04
C GLN A 254 17.37 -13.41 7.29
N MET A 255 16.63 -14.00 6.34
CA MET A 255 16.20 -15.40 6.43
C MET A 255 17.39 -16.38 6.51
N ARG A 256 18.49 -16.10 5.78
CA ARG A 256 19.73 -16.90 5.87
C ARG A 256 20.36 -16.80 7.26
N LEU A 257 20.43 -15.61 7.82
CA LEU A 257 20.99 -15.39 9.16
C LEU A 257 20.16 -16.09 10.23
N GLU A 258 18.83 -15.99 10.15
CA GLU A 258 17.92 -16.71 11.05
C GLU A 258 18.09 -18.23 10.94
N TYR A 259 18.20 -18.76 9.72
CA TYR A 259 18.47 -20.18 9.50
C TYR A 259 19.82 -20.63 10.09
N ILE A 260 20.87 -19.83 9.92
CA ILE A 260 22.19 -20.10 10.52
C ILE A 260 22.12 -20.07 12.05
N GLN A 261 21.39 -19.12 12.63
CA GLN A 261 21.18 -19.05 14.08
C GLN A 261 20.44 -20.28 14.61
N GLU A 262 19.38 -20.71 13.93
CA GLU A 262 18.63 -21.91 14.30
C GLU A 262 19.50 -23.17 14.19
N LEU A 263 20.33 -23.29 13.16
CA LEU A 263 21.31 -24.38 13.06
C LEU A 263 22.31 -24.35 14.22
N LYS A 264 22.86 -23.18 14.55
CA LYS A 264 23.77 -23.03 15.71
C LYS A 264 23.10 -23.46 17.01
N ARG A 265 21.83 -23.06 17.23
CA ARG A 265 21.04 -23.45 18.41
C ARG A 265 20.92 -24.97 18.50
N ARG A 266 20.57 -25.64 17.40
CA ARG A 266 20.46 -27.12 17.36
C ARG A 266 21.79 -27.81 17.66
N PHE A 267 22.88 -27.35 17.04
CA PHE A 267 24.22 -27.91 17.33
C PHE A 267 24.64 -27.69 18.78
N GLU A 268 24.33 -26.54 19.37
CA GLU A 268 24.59 -26.28 20.79
C GLU A 268 23.76 -27.18 21.70
N GLU A 269 22.50 -27.45 21.36
CA GLU A 269 21.63 -28.35 22.11
C GLU A 269 22.10 -29.80 22.03
N GLU A 270 22.45 -30.28 20.83
CA GLU A 270 23.04 -31.60 20.64
C GLU A 270 24.37 -31.73 21.40
N LYS A 271 25.23 -30.71 21.33
CA LYS A 271 26.47 -30.67 22.11
C LYS A 271 26.20 -30.77 23.61
N ARG A 272 25.27 -29.98 24.15
CA ARG A 272 24.88 -30.05 25.57
C ARG A 272 24.33 -31.44 25.94
N SER A 273 23.50 -32.03 25.08
CA SER A 273 22.97 -33.39 25.28
C SER A 273 24.10 -34.42 25.38
N LEU A 274 25.02 -34.41 24.41
CA LEU A 274 26.17 -35.31 24.39
C LEU A 274 27.09 -35.09 25.60
N GLU A 275 27.34 -33.83 26.00
CA GLU A 275 28.11 -33.52 27.21
C GLU A 275 27.44 -34.12 28.46
N THR A 276 26.12 -34.01 28.60
CA THR A 276 25.41 -34.62 29.74
C THR A 276 25.45 -36.14 29.72
N GLU A 277 25.35 -36.78 28.56
CA GLU A 277 25.51 -38.24 28.44
C GLU A 277 26.93 -38.69 28.78
N LEU A 278 27.94 -37.95 28.34
CA LEU A 278 29.34 -38.24 28.65
C LEU A 278 29.60 -38.15 30.16
N VAL A 279 29.07 -37.14 30.84
CA VAL A 279 29.12 -37.03 32.31
C VAL A 279 28.44 -38.23 32.97
N ARG A 280 27.22 -38.61 32.54
CA ARG A 280 26.51 -39.78 33.08
C ARG A 280 27.31 -41.07 32.92
N MET A 281 27.91 -41.28 31.75
CA MET A 281 28.76 -42.44 31.50
C MET A 281 30.01 -42.43 32.37
N HIS A 282 30.63 -41.26 32.54
CA HIS A 282 31.81 -41.11 33.38
C HIS A 282 31.51 -41.39 34.86
N ASP A 283 30.38 -40.88 35.38
CA ASP A 283 29.93 -41.15 36.75
C ASP A 283 29.55 -42.63 36.93
N GLY A 284 28.92 -43.24 35.93
CA GLY A 284 28.65 -44.68 35.89
C GLY A 284 29.93 -45.52 36.00
N LEU A 285 30.94 -45.21 35.18
CA LEU A 285 32.24 -45.89 35.24
C LEU A 285 32.98 -45.66 36.57
N ARG A 286 32.88 -44.47 37.14
CA ARG A 286 33.44 -44.18 38.48
C ARG A 286 32.77 -45.03 39.55
N LEU A 287 31.44 -45.15 39.51
CA LEU A 287 30.68 -45.96 40.45
C LEU A 287 31.00 -47.45 40.30
N GLU A 288 31.05 -47.97 39.06
CA GLU A 288 31.47 -49.35 38.80
C GLU A 288 32.89 -49.62 39.31
N ARG A 289 33.82 -48.68 39.09
CA ARG A 289 35.18 -48.81 39.61
C ARG A 289 35.21 -48.80 41.14
N SER A 290 34.40 -47.97 41.80
CA SER A 290 34.26 -47.98 43.26
C SER A 290 33.73 -49.32 43.76
N LYS A 291 32.67 -49.85 43.15
CA LYS A 291 32.09 -51.15 43.49
C LYS A 291 33.08 -52.29 43.31
N ARG A 292 33.83 -52.30 42.19
CA ARG A 292 34.89 -53.31 41.97
C ARG A 292 35.97 -53.24 43.04
N LEU A 293 36.39 -52.04 43.45
CA LEU A 293 37.38 -51.88 44.52
C LEU A 293 36.84 -52.35 45.87
N GLU A 294 35.57 -52.08 46.18
CA GLU A 294 34.90 -52.59 47.38
C GLU A 294 34.80 -54.13 47.37
N GLU A 295 34.41 -54.72 46.24
CA GLU A 295 34.36 -56.17 46.04
C GLU A 295 35.76 -56.81 46.13
N GLU A 296 36.78 -56.19 45.54
CA GLU A 296 38.18 -56.65 45.64
C GLU A 296 38.68 -56.58 47.09
N ALA A 297 38.35 -55.52 47.83
CA ALA A 297 38.68 -55.39 49.25
C ALA A 297 37.98 -56.47 50.10
N ALA A 298 36.69 -56.71 49.88
CA ALA A 298 35.93 -57.76 50.57
C ALA A 298 36.47 -59.17 50.22
N ASN A 299 36.85 -59.40 48.96
CA ASN A 299 37.48 -60.64 48.55
C ASN A 299 38.87 -60.81 49.19
N ALA A 300 39.63 -59.73 49.35
CA ALA A 300 40.92 -59.77 50.05
C ALA A 300 40.77 -60.12 51.53
N THR A 301 39.77 -59.55 52.22
CA THR A 301 39.48 -59.91 53.62
C THR A 301 39.04 -61.36 53.76
N LEU A 302 38.15 -61.84 52.89
CA LEU A 302 37.73 -63.25 52.87
C LEU A 302 38.92 -64.20 52.63
N ARG A 303 39.86 -63.83 51.75
CA ARG A 303 41.09 -64.62 51.52
C ARG A 303 41.97 -64.67 52.76
N GLN A 304 42.12 -63.55 53.49
CA GLN A 304 42.87 -63.52 54.75
C GLN A 304 42.20 -64.40 55.82
N GLU A 305 40.88 -64.37 55.92
CA GLU A 305 40.13 -65.24 56.83
C GLU A 305 40.27 -66.72 56.48
N LEU A 306 40.16 -67.08 55.19
CA LEU A 306 40.39 -68.44 54.72
C LEU A 306 41.82 -68.92 55.02
N GLN A 307 42.83 -68.06 54.84
CA GLN A 307 44.20 -68.39 55.22
C GLN A 307 44.31 -68.64 56.72
N ARG A 308 43.74 -67.75 57.55
CA ARG A 308 43.73 -67.90 59.01
C ARG A 308 43.03 -69.19 59.45
N LEU A 309 41.88 -69.52 58.86
CA LEU A 309 41.16 -70.77 59.12
C LEU A 309 41.94 -71.99 58.63
N SER A 310 42.60 -71.90 57.48
CA SER A 310 43.46 -72.98 56.96
C SER A 310 44.65 -73.23 57.89
N GLU A 311 45.31 -72.19 58.38
CA GLU A 311 46.38 -72.29 59.37
C GLU A 311 45.88 -72.88 60.69
N ALA A 312 44.75 -72.38 61.19
CA ALA A 312 44.11 -72.94 62.39
C ALA A 312 43.80 -74.43 62.20
N TYR A 313 43.22 -74.82 61.06
CA TYR A 313 42.95 -76.22 60.72
C TYR A 313 44.25 -77.06 60.67
N LYS A 314 45.29 -76.58 59.99
CA LYS A 314 46.60 -77.26 59.95
C LYS A 314 47.17 -77.46 61.35
N THR A 315 47.10 -76.46 62.23
CA THR A 315 47.57 -76.60 63.62
C THR A 315 46.72 -77.58 64.42
N ALA A 316 45.40 -77.60 64.22
CA ALA A 316 44.52 -78.57 64.87
C ALA A 316 44.84 -80.00 64.42
N VAL A 317 45.02 -80.22 63.12
CA VAL A 317 45.46 -81.53 62.58
C VAL A 317 46.84 -81.94 63.11
N HIS A 318 47.78 -80.99 63.24
CA HIS A 318 49.07 -81.28 63.85
C HIS A 318 48.91 -81.74 65.30
N LYS A 319 48.07 -81.05 66.09
CA LYS A 319 47.78 -81.42 67.48
C LYS A 319 47.08 -82.78 67.60
N THR A 320 46.15 -83.10 66.72
CA THR A 320 45.50 -84.43 66.73
C THR A 320 46.47 -85.53 66.32
N ASN A 321 47.34 -85.29 65.34
CA ASN A 321 48.41 -86.21 64.97
C ASN A 321 49.40 -86.43 66.12
N GLU A 322 49.86 -85.37 66.80
CA GLU A 322 50.69 -85.47 68.01
C GLU A 322 50.00 -86.25 69.13
N GLY A 323 48.69 -86.00 69.35
CA GLY A 323 47.88 -86.76 70.28
C GLY A 323 47.83 -88.25 69.91
N ALA A 324 47.62 -88.57 68.63
CA ALA A 324 47.62 -89.93 68.12
C ALA A 324 48.99 -90.60 68.22
N GLU A 325 50.10 -89.87 68.08
CA GLU A 325 51.46 -90.38 68.33
C GLU A 325 51.69 -90.69 69.80
N ARG A 326 51.28 -89.81 70.73
CA ARG A 326 51.34 -90.08 72.17
C ARG A 326 50.54 -91.32 72.55
N ILE A 327 49.33 -91.49 71.99
CA ILE A 327 48.53 -92.69 72.19
C ILE A 327 49.25 -93.93 71.65
N ARG A 328 49.88 -93.84 70.47
CA ARG A 328 50.69 -94.94 69.91
C ARG A 328 51.84 -95.32 70.83
N GLU A 329 52.61 -94.35 71.33
CA GLU A 329 53.69 -94.59 72.30
C GLU A 329 53.19 -95.24 73.60
N GLN A 330 52.08 -94.74 74.16
CA GLN A 330 51.49 -95.35 75.35
C GLN A 330 51.00 -96.77 75.10
N THR A 331 50.38 -97.02 73.94
CA THR A 331 49.95 -98.36 73.53
C THR A 331 51.13 -99.31 73.39
N GLU A 332 52.26 -98.84 72.88
CA GLU A 332 53.49 -99.61 72.76
C GLU A 332 54.09 -99.98 74.13
N LYS A 333 54.12 -99.02 75.07
CA LYS A 333 54.48 -99.27 76.48
C LYS A 333 53.55 -100.28 77.12
N ILE A 334 52.23 -100.18 76.89
CA ILE A 334 51.25 -101.16 77.36
C ILE A 334 51.51 -102.54 76.76
N ARG A 335 51.83 -102.65 75.46
CA ARG A 335 52.20 -103.93 74.84
C ARG A 335 53.48 -104.52 75.44
N GLU A 336 54.43 -103.68 75.82
CA GLU A 336 55.67 -104.11 76.48
C GLU A 336 55.39 -104.65 77.88
N ILE A 337 54.52 -103.96 78.65
CA ILE A 337 54.00 -104.47 79.93
C ILE A 337 53.27 -105.79 79.72
N GLN A 338 52.42 -105.91 78.69
CA GLN A 338 51.74 -107.16 78.37
C GLN A 338 52.72 -108.27 78.01
N ARG A 339 53.78 -108.00 77.23
CA ARG A 339 54.86 -108.97 76.97
C ARG A 339 55.53 -109.41 78.26
N HIS A 340 55.84 -108.48 79.16
CA HIS A 340 56.42 -108.79 80.46
C HIS A 340 55.47 -109.64 81.31
N ASN A 341 54.17 -109.30 81.34
CA ASN A 341 53.16 -110.08 82.06
C ASN A 341 52.96 -111.48 81.46
N SER A 342 52.96 -111.62 80.13
CA SER A 342 52.93 -112.92 79.46
C SER A 342 54.17 -113.74 79.81
N ASN A 343 55.36 -113.14 79.83
CA ASN A 343 56.58 -113.80 80.27
C ASN A 343 56.52 -114.20 81.75
N LEU A 344 56.00 -113.34 82.63
CA LEU A 344 55.73 -113.67 84.03
C LEU A 344 54.70 -114.79 84.15
N THR A 345 53.70 -114.84 83.28
CA THR A 345 52.69 -115.91 83.24
C THR A 345 53.32 -117.24 82.78
N ILE A 346 54.23 -117.20 81.79
CA ILE A 346 55.02 -118.36 81.37
C ILE A 346 55.92 -118.84 82.52
N LEU A 347 56.65 -117.94 83.18
CA LEU A 347 57.46 -118.26 84.35
C LEU A 347 56.61 -118.80 85.51
N LEU A 348 55.44 -118.22 85.76
CA LEU A 348 54.47 -118.74 86.72
C LEU A 348 53.99 -120.12 86.30
N SER A 349 53.75 -120.40 85.02
CA SER A 349 53.38 -121.73 84.54
C SER A 349 54.51 -122.77 84.61
N GLU A 350 55.78 -122.34 84.69
CA GLU A 350 56.94 -123.21 84.99
C GLU A 350 57.12 -123.45 86.49
N ILE A 351 56.79 -122.45 87.33
CA ILE A 351 56.86 -122.53 88.79
C ILE A 351 55.65 -123.27 89.38
N HIS A 352 54.46 -123.11 88.81
CA HIS A 352 53.21 -123.69 89.30
C HIS A 352 53.25 -125.23 89.39
N PRO A 353 53.77 -126.00 88.40
CA PRO A 353 53.96 -127.44 88.54
C PRO A 353 55.00 -127.80 89.61
N ARG A 354 55.94 -126.92 89.95
CA ARG A 354 56.89 -127.15 91.06
C ARG A 354 56.26 -126.88 92.43
N LEU A 355 55.35 -125.91 92.51
CA LEU A 355 54.60 -125.59 93.73
C LEU A 355 53.45 -126.57 93.99
N THR A 356 52.75 -127.06 92.95
CA THR A 356 51.73 -128.11 93.11
C THR A 356 52.33 -129.46 93.47
N VAL A 357 53.56 -129.76 93.04
CA VAL A 357 54.31 -130.92 93.54
C VAL A 357 54.65 -130.75 95.03
N LEU A 358 55.05 -129.55 95.48
CA LEU A 358 55.27 -129.25 96.90
C LEU A 358 53.97 -129.26 97.74
N GLU A 359 52.85 -128.76 97.21
CA GLU A 359 51.54 -128.83 97.89
C GLU A 359 50.98 -130.26 97.93
N GLN A 360 51.21 -131.08 96.90
CA GLN A 360 50.87 -132.52 96.92
C GLN A 360 51.78 -133.31 97.88
N ASP A 361 53.03 -132.90 98.08
CA ASP A 361 53.93 -133.49 99.08
C ASP A 361 53.56 -133.07 100.52
N VAL A 362 53.06 -131.86 100.74
CA VAL A 362 52.64 -131.37 102.07
C VAL A 362 51.24 -131.86 102.49
N LEU A 363 50.32 -132.08 101.54
CA LEU A 363 48.94 -132.52 101.85
C LEU A 363 48.81 -134.01 102.24
N SER A 364 49.88 -134.81 102.15
CA SER A 364 49.91 -136.18 102.69
C SER A 364 50.40 -136.29 104.15
N ALA A 365 50.84 -135.18 104.76
CA ALA A 365 51.54 -135.18 106.05
C ALA A 365 50.81 -134.48 107.22
N ALA A 366 49.57 -134.02 107.09
CA ALA A 366 48.87 -133.41 108.23
C ALA A 366 47.34 -133.61 108.22
N ARG A 367 46.90 -134.80 108.64
CA ARG A 367 45.64 -134.94 109.39
C ARG A 367 45.91 -134.48 110.82
N MET A 368 45.02 -133.63 111.35
CA MET A 368 44.64 -133.41 112.76
C MET A 368 44.64 -131.92 113.12
N GLY A 369 43.47 -131.38 113.48
CA GLY A 369 43.38 -130.10 114.19
C GLY A 369 42.16 -129.25 113.85
N THR A 370 41.00 -129.62 114.37
CA THR A 370 39.80 -128.78 114.50
C THR A 370 40.02 -127.65 115.50
N PHE A 371 39.69 -126.39 115.18
CA PHE A 371 39.26 -125.38 116.16
C PHE A 371 38.53 -124.19 115.49
N ASP A 372 37.31 -123.96 115.93
CA ASP A 372 36.38 -122.83 115.71
C ASP A 372 35.81 -122.57 117.13
N PRO A 373 35.44 -121.36 117.66
CA PRO A 373 34.69 -120.32 116.95
C PRO A 373 34.84 -118.83 117.40
N SER A 374 34.20 -117.93 116.63
CA SER A 374 33.38 -116.76 117.06
C SER A 374 33.96 -115.42 117.59
N ASN A 375 33.34 -114.34 117.05
CA ASN A 375 33.04 -112.99 117.60
C ASN A 375 34.21 -112.03 117.92
N GLY A 376 34.18 -110.73 117.65
CA GLY A 376 33.13 -109.77 117.24
C GLY A 376 33.58 -108.35 117.67
N ILE A 377 32.84 -107.30 117.25
CA ILE A 377 32.94 -105.87 117.67
C ILE A 377 34.04 -105.08 116.92
N GLY A 378 33.77 -103.95 116.24
CA GLY A 378 32.56 -103.14 116.12
C GLY A 378 32.92 -101.73 115.61
N GLY A 379 31.98 -101.08 114.93
CA GLY A 379 31.90 -99.62 114.69
C GLY A 379 33.01 -98.99 113.83
N GLN A 380 32.78 -97.94 113.05
CA GLN A 380 31.63 -97.09 112.77
C GLN A 380 31.71 -96.78 111.26
N GLY A 381 30.57 -96.69 110.56
CA GLY A 381 29.90 -95.40 110.43
C GLY A 381 30.67 -94.59 109.39
N GLY A 382 30.33 -94.71 108.12
CA GLY A 382 29.10 -94.19 107.54
C GLY A 382 29.55 -93.41 106.31
N GLY A 383 28.80 -93.30 105.23
CA GLY A 383 27.48 -93.77 104.94
C GLY A 383 27.21 -93.27 103.53
N VAL A 384 26.37 -94.05 102.84
CA VAL A 384 25.39 -93.56 101.86
C VAL A 384 26.02 -92.83 100.65
N SER A 385 26.32 -93.51 99.54
CA SER A 385 25.38 -94.17 98.60
C SER A 385 24.50 -93.15 97.82
N PRO A 386 23.81 -93.54 96.74
CA PRO A 386 24.27 -93.45 95.34
C PRO A 386 23.07 -92.91 94.50
N PRO A 387 22.54 -93.54 93.42
CA PRO A 387 23.08 -94.16 92.21
C PRO A 387 22.41 -93.57 90.93
N GLY A 388 22.72 -94.15 89.76
CA GLY A 388 21.88 -94.04 88.55
C GLY A 388 22.70 -93.56 87.36
N ALA A 389 23.52 -94.40 86.72
CA ALA A 389 23.09 -95.47 85.81
C ALA A 389 22.12 -94.97 84.74
N ARG A 390 22.67 -94.74 83.54
CA ARG A 390 22.24 -95.23 82.20
C ARG A 390 22.87 -94.33 81.14
N GLU A 391 23.87 -94.87 80.45
CA GLU A 391 23.73 -95.47 79.11
C GLU A 391 23.71 -94.39 78.03
N GLU A 392 24.69 -94.52 77.13
CA GLU A 392 24.64 -94.15 75.71
C GLU A 392 24.54 -92.62 75.43
N GLU A 393 25.27 -91.99 74.53
CA GLU A 393 25.99 -92.41 73.33
C GLU A 393 26.80 -91.18 72.83
N VAL A 394 27.91 -91.43 72.11
CA VAL A 394 28.39 -90.63 70.96
C VAL A 394 29.16 -89.28 71.18
N ILE A 395 30.49 -89.38 71.09
CA ILE A 395 31.50 -88.59 70.32
C ILE A 395 31.76 -87.08 70.63
N MET A 396 33.04 -86.81 70.98
CA MET A 396 33.95 -85.63 70.78
C MET A 396 33.45 -84.40 69.98
N ALA A 397 33.92 -83.15 70.16
CA ALA A 397 34.94 -82.48 71.00
C ALA A 397 34.67 -80.96 70.97
#